data_AF-A0A7C8GUJ9-F1
#
_entry.id   AF-A0A7C8GUJ9-F1
#
_cell.length_a   1.000
_cell.length_b   1.000
_cell.length_c   1.000
_cell.angle_alpha   90.00
_cell.angle_beta   90.00
_cell.angle_gamma   90.00
#
_symmetry.space_group_name_H-M   'P 1'
#
loop_
_entity.id
_entity.type
_entity.pdbx_description
1 polymer ?
#
loop_
_entity_poly.entity_id
_entity_poly.type
_entity_poly.pdbx_seq_one_letter_code
_entity_poly.pdbx_strand_id
1 'polypeptide(L)'
;MEVIENFLNELVNGGNDILWNKGVLICLLLGAGLYFTIRSRFVQFRLFGEMFKVIKEEAKEQSGKKGTNAFQAFSITIASRVGTGNLSGVALAVAAGGPGAVFWMWVVALIGMATAFIESMLAQVYKESDKDGFRGGPSYYMEKALGQKWLGVLFSILITISFGFVFNAVQANTISGAVEEAFQIDPIWTGLVLVILAGLIVFGGIKRIASVAGVIVPVMAVIYMLVAFYVVFTNLSAIPEVFGMIFSNAFGGMREVFAGGAGAA
;
A
#
# COMPACT_ATOMS: atom_id res chain seq x y z
N MET A 1 -24.39 -9.14 23.07
CA MET A 1 -23.02 -8.94 22.56
C MET A 1 -22.66 -10.05 21.58
N GLU A 2 -22.80 -11.30 22.01
CA GLU A 2 -22.58 -12.52 21.21
C GLU A 2 -23.38 -12.59 19.88
N VAL A 3 -24.65 -12.17 19.87
CA VAL A 3 -25.47 -12.13 18.63
C VAL A 3 -24.92 -11.13 17.60
N ILE A 4 -24.41 -9.99 18.06
CA ILE A 4 -23.83 -8.96 17.18
C ILE A 4 -22.48 -9.46 16.66
N GLU A 5 -21.68 -10.06 17.53
CA GLU A 5 -20.38 -10.64 17.18
C GLU A 5 -20.53 -11.76 16.15
N ASN A 6 -21.48 -12.68 16.35
CA ASN A 6 -21.77 -13.76 15.41
C ASN A 6 -22.25 -13.23 14.06
N PHE A 7 -23.15 -12.24 14.06
CA PHE A 7 -23.59 -11.60 12.81
C PHE A 7 -22.44 -10.92 12.05
N LEU A 8 -21.58 -10.17 12.75
CA LEU A 8 -20.42 -9.53 12.15
C LEU A 8 -19.43 -10.57 11.60
N ASN A 9 -19.17 -11.63 12.35
CA ASN A 9 -18.30 -12.73 11.92
C ASN A 9 -18.84 -13.44 10.68
N GLU A 10 -20.15 -13.72 10.62
CA GLU A 10 -20.77 -14.31 9.42
C GLU A 10 -20.68 -13.37 8.21
N LEU A 11 -20.90 -12.07 8.41
CA LEU A 11 -20.83 -11.08 7.33
C LEU A 11 -19.38 -10.94 6.80
N VAL A 12 -18.40 -10.86 7.70
CA VAL A 12 -16.98 -10.80 7.37
C VAL A 12 -16.53 -12.08 6.69
N ASN A 13 -16.88 -13.25 7.22
CA ASN A 13 -16.50 -14.54 6.66
C ASN A 13 -17.14 -14.77 5.29
N GLY A 14 -18.42 -14.41 5.11
CA GLY A 14 -19.08 -14.48 3.81
C GLY A 14 -18.41 -13.57 2.77
N GLY A 15 -18.01 -12.36 3.17
CA GLY A 15 -17.22 -11.45 2.33
C GLY A 15 -15.85 -12.02 2.00
N ASN A 16 -15.14 -12.57 2.99
CA ASN A 16 -13.84 -13.19 2.82
C ASN A 16 -13.90 -14.41 1.90
N ASP A 17 -14.95 -15.22 2.01
CA ASP A 17 -15.16 -16.38 1.14
C ASP A 17 -15.27 -16.00 -0.33
N ILE A 18 -16.02 -14.94 -0.62
CA ILE A 18 -16.24 -14.48 -1.99
C ILE A 18 -15.00 -13.75 -2.51
N LEU A 19 -14.47 -12.79 -1.75
CA LEU A 19 -13.39 -11.92 -2.21
C LEU A 19 -12.04 -12.65 -2.24
N TRP A 20 -11.72 -13.39 -1.18
CA TRP A 20 -10.42 -14.01 -0.96
C TRP A 20 -10.42 -15.51 -1.27
N ASN A 21 -11.27 -16.31 -0.62
CA ASN A 21 -11.16 -17.78 -0.74
C ASN A 21 -11.53 -18.29 -2.15
N LYS A 22 -12.50 -17.65 -2.81
CA LYS A 22 -12.84 -17.92 -4.22
C LYS A 22 -11.93 -17.18 -5.20
N GLY A 23 -10.99 -16.36 -4.72
CA GLY A 23 -10.03 -15.61 -5.53
C GLY A 23 -10.65 -14.58 -6.46
N VAL A 24 -11.92 -14.20 -6.28
CA VAL A 24 -12.64 -13.30 -7.20
C VAL A 24 -11.98 -11.94 -7.26
N LEU A 25 -11.57 -11.40 -6.10
CA LEU A 25 -10.92 -10.09 -6.05
C LEU A 25 -9.56 -10.12 -6.75
N ILE A 26 -8.77 -11.16 -6.52
CA ILE A 26 -7.46 -11.35 -7.17
C ILE A 26 -7.64 -11.41 -8.68
N CYS A 27 -8.57 -12.24 -9.17
CA CYS A 27 -8.88 -12.36 -10.60
C CYS A 27 -9.35 -11.03 -11.21
N LEU A 28 -10.19 -10.28 -10.48
CA LEU A 28 -10.70 -8.99 -10.95
C LEU A 28 -9.60 -7.92 -11.01
N LEU A 29 -8.74 -7.83 -9.99
CA LEU A 29 -7.64 -6.86 -9.96
C LEU A 29 -6.57 -7.17 -11.02
N LEU A 30 -6.19 -8.45 -11.15
CA LEU A 30 -5.26 -8.87 -12.20
C LEU A 30 -5.88 -8.69 -13.60
N GLY A 31 -7.15 -9.04 -13.77
CA GLY A 31 -7.88 -8.83 -15.03
C GLY A 31 -7.95 -7.35 -15.42
N ALA A 32 -8.29 -6.47 -14.46
CA ALA A 32 -8.32 -5.02 -14.67
C ALA A 32 -6.93 -4.47 -14.99
N GLY A 33 -5.89 -4.87 -14.26
CA GLY A 33 -4.52 -4.43 -14.52
C GLY A 33 -3.98 -4.93 -15.87
N LEU A 34 -4.32 -6.15 -16.28
CA LEU A 34 -3.99 -6.65 -17.62
C LEU A 34 -4.74 -5.88 -18.71
N TYR A 35 -6.03 -5.62 -18.49
CA TYR A 35 -6.83 -4.79 -19.40
C TYR A 35 -6.21 -3.39 -19.56
N PHE A 36 -5.87 -2.71 -18.47
CA PHE A 36 -5.23 -1.40 -18.52
C PHE A 36 -3.84 -1.46 -19.12
N THR A 37 -3.05 -2.49 -18.83
CA THR A 37 -1.74 -2.72 -19.45
C THR A 37 -1.86 -2.78 -20.97
N ILE A 38 -2.75 -3.62 -21.50
CA ILE A 38 -2.93 -3.78 -22.95
C ILE A 38 -3.51 -2.51 -23.56
N ARG A 39 -4.59 -1.96 -22.97
CA ARG A 39 -5.29 -0.79 -23.51
C ARG A 39 -4.43 0.47 -23.53
N SER A 40 -3.55 0.63 -22.54
CA SER A 40 -2.60 1.75 -22.44
C SER A 40 -1.31 1.54 -23.26
N ARG A 41 -1.22 0.42 -24.01
CA ARG A 41 -0.05 0.01 -24.79
C ARG A 41 1.20 -0.11 -23.91
N PHE A 42 1.09 -0.92 -22.86
CA PHE A 42 2.17 -1.26 -21.93
C PHE A 42 2.79 -0.01 -21.28
N VAL A 43 1.95 0.87 -20.74
CA VAL A 43 2.35 2.18 -20.20
C VAL A 43 3.45 2.06 -19.13
N GLN A 44 3.40 1.02 -18.30
CA GLN A 44 4.36 0.78 -17.24
C GLN A 44 5.78 0.51 -17.76
N PHE A 45 5.95 0.07 -19.01
CA PHE A 45 7.25 -0.10 -19.65
C PHE A 45 7.61 1.13 -20.50
N ARG A 46 6.63 1.67 -21.24
CA ARG A 46 6.84 2.81 -22.14
C ARG A 46 7.20 4.11 -21.43
N LEU A 47 6.58 4.38 -20.28
CA LEU A 47 6.78 5.62 -19.52
C LEU A 47 7.73 5.48 -18.32
N PHE A 48 8.25 4.27 -18.07
CA PHE A 48 9.14 4.02 -16.93
C PHE A 48 10.39 4.92 -16.94
N GLY A 49 11.03 5.06 -18.10
CA GLY A 49 12.20 5.93 -18.24
C GLY A 49 11.86 7.42 -18.11
N GLU A 50 10.66 7.81 -18.57
CA GLU A 50 10.20 9.19 -18.51
C GLU A 50 9.92 9.63 -17.06
N MET A 51 9.45 8.72 -16.22
CA MET A 51 9.25 8.95 -14.79
C MET A 51 10.50 9.53 -14.12
N PHE A 52 11.69 9.01 -14.42
CA PHE A 52 12.94 9.52 -13.84
C PHE A 52 13.28 10.95 -14.30
N LYS A 53 12.87 11.34 -15.51
CA LYS A 53 13.05 12.73 -15.98
C LYS A 53 12.11 13.65 -15.22
N VAL A 54 10.83 13.31 -15.17
CA VAL A 54 9.78 14.11 -14.51
C VAL A 54 10.04 14.27 -13.00
N ILE A 55 10.54 13.23 -12.33
CA ILE A 55 10.90 13.30 -10.91
C ILE A 55 12.10 14.23 -10.67
N LYS A 56 13.04 14.32 -11.63
CA LYS A 56 14.24 15.17 -11.53
C LYS A 56 13.99 16.61 -11.98
N GLU A 57 12.92 16.87 -12.72
CA GLU A 57 12.54 18.22 -13.11
C GLU A 57 12.20 19.06 -11.86
N GLU A 58 12.85 20.22 -11.74
CA GLU A 58 12.54 21.17 -10.69
C GLU A 58 11.08 21.63 -10.82
N ALA A 59 10.37 21.74 -9.69
CA ALA A 59 9.01 22.27 -9.71
C ALA A 59 9.02 23.69 -10.27
N LYS A 60 8.45 23.86 -11.47
CA LYS A 60 8.02 25.18 -11.92
C LYS A 60 6.86 25.62 -11.04
N GLU A 61 7.07 26.66 -10.28
CA GLU A 61 6.07 27.33 -9.45
C GLU A 61 4.98 27.90 -10.37
N GLN A 62 3.91 27.13 -10.63
CA GLN A 62 2.85 27.55 -11.54
C GLN A 62 1.74 28.39 -10.89
N SER A 63 1.76 28.65 -9.58
CA SER A 63 0.61 29.32 -8.93
C SER A 63 0.85 30.08 -7.62
N GLY A 64 2.09 30.36 -7.21
CA GLY A 64 2.37 31.16 -5.99
C GLY A 64 1.84 30.56 -4.68
N LYS A 65 1.35 29.32 -4.70
CA LYS A 65 1.01 28.51 -3.53
C LYS A 65 1.91 27.28 -3.54
N LYS A 66 2.63 27.04 -2.44
CA LYS A 66 3.56 25.92 -2.25
C LYS A 66 2.84 24.56 -2.40
N GLY A 67 2.72 24.06 -3.62
CA GLY A 67 2.39 22.66 -3.89
C GLY A 67 3.62 21.76 -3.68
N THR A 68 3.40 20.47 -3.42
CA THR A 68 4.48 19.47 -3.38
C THR A 68 5.04 19.25 -4.79
N ASN A 69 6.37 19.27 -4.95
CA ASN A 69 7.00 18.98 -6.24
C ASN A 69 6.95 17.47 -6.58
N ALA A 70 7.21 17.10 -7.83
CA ALA A 70 7.11 15.70 -8.28
C ALA A 70 7.97 14.74 -7.46
N PHE A 71 9.20 15.15 -7.11
CA PHE A 71 10.07 14.37 -6.23
C PHE A 71 9.49 14.20 -4.82
N GLN A 72 8.98 15.27 -4.21
CA GLN A 72 8.37 15.22 -2.88
C GLN A 72 7.11 14.35 -2.89
N ALA A 73 6.24 14.48 -3.90
CA ALA A 73 5.07 13.64 -4.05
C ALA A 73 5.45 12.16 -4.23
N PHE A 74 6.51 11.87 -5.00
CA PHE A 74 7.06 10.53 -5.16
C PHE A 74 7.63 9.99 -3.85
N SER A 75 8.47 10.77 -3.14
CA SER A 75 9.06 10.38 -1.86
C SER A 75 7.99 10.11 -0.80
N ILE A 76 6.97 10.97 -0.68
CA ILE A 76 5.82 10.77 0.23
C ILE A 76 5.06 9.49 -0.14
N THR A 77 4.90 9.21 -1.44
CA THR A 77 4.21 8.01 -1.91
C THR A 77 4.99 6.73 -1.64
N ILE A 78 6.31 6.73 -1.82
CA ILE A 78 7.15 5.57 -1.46
C ILE A 78 7.14 5.37 0.04
N ALA A 79 7.35 6.45 0.79
CA ALA A 79 7.28 6.51 2.23
C ALA A 79 6.01 5.84 2.77
N SER A 80 4.84 6.18 2.23
CA SER A 80 3.56 5.61 2.68
C SER A 80 3.35 4.15 2.30
N ARG A 81 4.11 3.63 1.33
CA ARG A 81 4.09 2.23 0.90
C ARG A 81 5.15 1.38 1.60
N VAL A 82 6.04 1.98 2.39
CA VAL A 82 6.97 1.25 3.26
C VAL A 82 6.36 1.28 4.67
N GLY A 83 5.68 0.21 5.05
CA GLY A 83 5.02 0.10 6.34
C GLY A 83 5.14 -1.30 6.92
N THR A 84 4.85 -1.42 8.21
CA THR A 84 4.85 -2.69 8.94
C THR A 84 3.93 -3.72 8.29
N GLY A 85 2.73 -3.33 7.84
CA GLY A 85 1.80 -4.22 7.14
C GLY A 85 2.38 -4.83 5.86
N ASN A 86 3.15 -4.08 5.07
CA ASN A 86 3.75 -4.60 3.83
C ASN A 86 4.90 -5.57 4.13
N LEU A 87 5.67 -5.32 5.18
CA LEU A 87 6.73 -6.23 5.64
C LEU A 87 6.16 -7.54 6.16
N SER A 88 5.17 -7.46 7.05
CA SER A 88 4.46 -8.63 7.58
C SER A 88 3.73 -9.39 6.49
N GLY A 89 3.14 -8.70 5.50
CA GLY A 89 2.48 -9.31 4.35
C GLY A 89 3.43 -10.13 3.48
N VAL A 90 4.62 -9.60 3.15
CA VAL A 90 5.66 -10.34 2.42
C VAL A 90 6.13 -11.55 3.23
N ALA A 91 6.40 -11.37 4.53
CA ALA A 91 6.84 -12.47 5.39
C ALA A 91 5.79 -13.58 5.48
N LEU A 92 4.52 -13.22 5.67
CA LEU A 92 3.40 -14.15 5.69
C LEU A 92 3.23 -14.85 4.34
N ALA A 93 3.36 -14.14 3.22
CA ALA A 93 3.26 -14.73 1.88
C ALA A 93 4.38 -15.74 1.61
N VAL A 94 5.61 -15.47 2.06
CA VAL A 94 6.72 -16.41 1.95
C VAL A 94 6.55 -17.59 2.90
N ALA A 95 6.08 -17.36 4.14
CA ALA A 95 5.83 -18.44 5.10
C ALA A 95 4.67 -19.35 4.65
N ALA A 96 3.60 -18.76 4.13
CA ALA A 96 2.40 -19.47 3.71
C ALA A 96 2.54 -20.06 2.31
N GLY A 97 3.25 -19.41 1.39
CA GLY A 97 3.36 -19.79 -0.03
C GLY A 97 4.71 -20.32 -0.44
N GLY A 98 5.75 -20.22 0.39
CA GLY A 98 7.13 -20.53 0.03
C GLY A 98 7.81 -19.41 -0.77
N PRO A 99 9.09 -19.58 -1.14
CA PRO A 99 9.88 -18.56 -1.83
C PRO A 99 9.31 -18.14 -3.20
N GLY A 100 8.57 -19.03 -3.86
CA GLY A 100 7.93 -18.77 -5.15
C GLY A 100 6.87 -17.66 -5.11
N ALA A 101 6.31 -17.34 -3.93
CA ALA A 101 5.37 -16.25 -3.76
C ALA A 101 5.99 -14.89 -4.17
N VAL A 102 7.29 -14.69 -3.94
CA VAL A 102 8.01 -13.44 -4.26
C VAL A 102 7.96 -13.13 -5.75
N PHE A 103 8.10 -14.16 -6.61
CA PHE A 103 8.00 -13.99 -8.06
C PHE A 103 6.61 -13.47 -8.45
N TRP A 104 5.55 -14.06 -7.89
CA TRP A 104 4.19 -13.64 -8.16
C TRP A 104 3.88 -12.25 -7.62
N MET A 105 4.45 -11.87 -6.47
CA MET A 105 4.37 -10.49 -5.97
C MET A 105 4.97 -9.49 -6.97
N TRP A 106 6.10 -9.82 -7.62
CA TRP A 106 6.66 -8.97 -8.68
C TRP A 106 5.73 -8.89 -9.89
N VAL A 107 5.15 -10.01 -10.33
CA VAL A 107 4.19 -10.02 -11.46
C VAL A 107 2.96 -9.17 -11.14
N VAL A 108 2.37 -9.33 -9.96
CA VAL A 108 1.22 -8.52 -9.52
C VAL A 108 1.61 -7.04 -9.46
N ALA A 109 2.79 -6.70 -8.93
CA ALA A 109 3.27 -5.32 -8.92
C ALA A 109 3.44 -4.74 -10.33
N LEU A 110 4.00 -5.50 -11.28
CA LEU A 110 4.15 -5.07 -12.68
C LEU A 110 2.81 -4.80 -13.36
N ILE A 111 1.81 -5.63 -13.10
CA ILE A 111 0.43 -5.46 -13.60
C ILE A 111 -0.24 -4.27 -12.91
N GLY A 112 -0.06 -4.14 -11.59
CA GLY A 112 -0.61 -3.08 -10.75
C GLY A 112 -0.09 -1.69 -11.10
N MET A 113 1.12 -1.55 -11.64
CA MET A 113 1.65 -0.27 -12.11
C MET A 113 0.74 0.40 -13.15
N ALA A 114 0.14 -0.37 -14.06
CA ALA A 114 -0.78 0.18 -15.06
C ALA A 114 -2.06 0.71 -14.41
N THR A 115 -2.64 -0.04 -13.45
CA THR A 115 -3.82 0.39 -12.70
C THR A 115 -3.53 1.66 -11.89
N ALA A 116 -2.43 1.68 -11.14
CA ALA A 116 -2.02 2.83 -10.34
C ALA A 116 -1.78 4.09 -11.18
N PHE A 117 -1.22 3.93 -12.40
CA PHE A 117 -1.07 5.03 -13.34
C PHE A 117 -2.42 5.61 -13.78
N ILE A 118 -3.39 4.75 -14.15
CA ILE A 118 -4.73 5.18 -14.56
C ILE A 118 -5.47 5.85 -13.39
N GLU A 119 -5.43 5.27 -12.19
CA GLU A 119 -6.03 5.86 -10.98
C GLU A 119 -5.46 7.24 -10.67
N SER A 120 -4.13 7.37 -10.73
CA SER A 120 -3.45 8.65 -10.50
C SER A 120 -3.80 9.67 -11.56
N MET A 121 -3.92 9.25 -12.83
CA MET A 121 -4.33 10.12 -13.93
C MET A 121 -5.76 10.61 -13.75
N LEU A 122 -6.71 9.73 -13.44
CA LEU A 122 -8.09 10.10 -13.15
C LEU A 122 -8.18 11.04 -11.95
N ALA A 123 -7.42 10.77 -10.88
CA ALA A 123 -7.37 11.65 -9.72
C ALA A 123 -6.87 13.06 -10.07
N GLN A 124 -5.90 13.19 -10.98
CA GLN A 124 -5.41 14.50 -11.45
C GLN A 124 -6.41 15.21 -12.38
N VAL A 125 -7.09 14.48 -13.26
CA VAL A 125 -8.07 15.03 -14.21
C VAL A 125 -9.33 15.55 -13.50
N TYR A 126 -9.80 14.84 -12.47
CA TYR A 126 -11.06 15.14 -11.80
C TYR A 126 -10.92 15.90 -10.46
N LYS A 127 -9.70 16.30 -10.08
CA LYS A 127 -9.45 17.06 -8.84
C LYS A 127 -10.18 18.41 -8.84
N GLU A 128 -10.52 18.86 -7.64
CA GLU A 128 -11.10 20.18 -7.36
C GLU A 128 -10.16 21.01 -6.51
N SER A 129 -10.19 22.32 -6.72
CA SER A 129 -9.56 23.25 -5.79
C SER A 129 -10.39 23.31 -4.51
N ASP A 130 -9.70 23.26 -3.38
CA ASP A 130 -10.25 23.43 -2.05
C ASP A 130 -9.47 24.51 -1.29
N LYS A 131 -9.97 24.95 -0.13
CA LYS A 131 -9.40 26.04 0.68
C LYS A 131 -7.91 25.82 0.99
N ASP A 132 -7.52 24.58 1.26
CA ASP A 132 -6.16 24.21 1.69
C ASP A 132 -5.33 23.52 0.58
N GLY A 133 -5.84 23.41 -0.65
CA GLY A 133 -5.12 22.75 -1.74
C GLY A 133 -6.03 22.14 -2.80
N PHE A 134 -5.77 20.90 -3.19
CA PHE A 134 -6.60 20.14 -4.12
C PHE A 134 -7.18 18.91 -3.45
N ARG A 135 -8.44 18.58 -3.76
CA ARG A 135 -9.08 17.32 -3.39
C ARG A 135 -9.38 16.51 -4.64
N GLY A 136 -9.13 15.21 -4.60
CA GLY A 136 -9.37 14.32 -5.73
C GLY A 136 -9.36 12.87 -5.28
N GLY A 137 -9.36 11.95 -6.24
CA GLY A 137 -9.34 10.52 -5.98
C GLY A 137 -10.64 9.83 -6.39
N PRO A 138 -10.86 8.58 -5.93
CA PRO A 138 -11.90 7.73 -6.49
C PRO A 138 -13.32 8.23 -6.33
N SER A 139 -13.65 8.81 -5.18
CA SER A 139 -14.97 9.41 -4.97
C SER A 139 -15.30 10.49 -5.99
N TYR A 140 -14.31 11.32 -6.37
CA TYR A 140 -14.48 12.42 -7.31
C TYR A 140 -14.65 11.94 -8.76
N TYR A 141 -13.85 10.99 -9.23
CA TYR A 141 -14.04 10.47 -10.58
C TYR A 141 -15.26 9.55 -10.69
N MET A 142 -15.69 8.89 -9.60
CA MET A 142 -16.98 8.17 -9.59
C MET A 142 -18.16 9.13 -9.71
N GLU A 143 -18.14 10.26 -9.00
CA GLU A 143 -19.20 11.26 -9.10
C GLU A 143 -19.18 11.98 -10.46
N LYS A 144 -18.01 12.38 -10.96
CA LYS A 144 -17.88 13.25 -12.14
C LYS A 144 -17.71 12.53 -13.46
N ALA A 145 -16.93 11.46 -13.50
CA ALA A 145 -16.66 10.72 -14.74
C ALA A 145 -17.81 9.74 -15.05
N LEU A 146 -18.32 9.07 -14.03
CA LEU A 146 -19.41 8.09 -14.17
C LEU A 146 -20.81 8.69 -13.95
N GLY A 147 -20.90 9.89 -13.36
CA GLY A 147 -22.19 10.46 -12.93
C GLY A 147 -22.83 9.71 -11.75
N GLN A 148 -22.09 8.83 -11.08
CA GLN A 148 -22.60 7.92 -10.06
C GLN A 148 -22.22 8.39 -8.66
N LYS A 149 -22.90 9.45 -8.20
CA LYS A 149 -22.67 10.04 -6.87
C LYS A 149 -22.80 9.02 -5.73
N TRP A 150 -23.76 8.09 -5.82
CA TRP A 150 -23.96 7.06 -4.80
C TRP A 150 -22.72 6.18 -4.61
N LEU A 151 -22.00 5.87 -5.70
CA LEU A 151 -20.78 5.08 -5.66
C LEU A 151 -19.63 5.86 -5.00
N GLY A 152 -19.53 7.16 -5.29
CA GLY A 152 -18.56 8.05 -4.62
C GLY A 152 -18.82 8.19 -3.12
N VAL A 153 -20.09 8.27 -2.70
CA VAL A 153 -20.47 8.29 -1.28
C VAL A 153 -20.15 6.95 -0.61
N LEU A 154 -20.52 5.82 -1.24
CA LEU A 154 -20.21 4.50 -0.73
C LEU A 154 -18.70 4.30 -0.57
N PHE A 155 -17.92 4.67 -1.59
CA PHE A 155 -16.46 4.61 -1.53
C PHE A 155 -15.90 5.46 -0.39
N SER A 156 -16.42 6.67 -0.19
CA SER A 156 -15.98 7.57 0.88
C SER A 156 -16.26 7.00 2.28
N ILE A 157 -17.40 6.33 2.47
CA ILE A 157 -17.72 5.63 3.72
C ILE A 157 -16.76 4.45 3.93
N LEU A 158 -16.60 3.60 2.92
CA LEU A 158 -15.74 2.42 2.99
C LEU A 158 -14.29 2.80 3.27
N ILE A 159 -13.71 3.76 2.53
CA ILE A 159 -12.32 4.18 2.74
C ILE A 159 -12.12 4.82 4.11
N THR A 160 -13.12 5.54 4.64
CA THR A 160 -13.07 6.12 5.99
C THR A 160 -13.07 5.02 7.05
N ILE A 161 -13.90 3.98 6.91
CA ILE A 161 -13.89 2.84 7.83
C ILE A 161 -12.58 2.06 7.73
N SER A 162 -12.15 1.75 6.51
CA SER A 162 -10.93 0.98 6.25
C SER A 162 -9.68 1.67 6.79
N PHE A 163 -9.42 2.93 6.43
CA PHE A 163 -8.21 3.63 6.88
C PHE A 163 -8.36 4.27 8.25
N GLY A 164 -9.56 4.70 8.63
CA GLY A 164 -9.81 5.34 9.93
C GLY A 164 -9.73 4.35 11.09
N PHE A 165 -10.21 3.12 10.91
CA PHE A 165 -10.29 2.13 11.98
C PHE A 165 -9.47 0.89 11.69
N VAL A 166 -9.77 0.17 10.61
CA VAL A 166 -9.23 -1.18 10.37
C VAL A 166 -7.72 -1.15 10.19
N PHE A 167 -7.22 -0.29 9.31
CA PHE A 167 -5.79 -0.22 9.00
C PHE A 167 -4.97 0.26 10.19
N ASN A 168 -5.48 1.23 10.96
CA ASN A 168 -4.83 1.69 12.18
C ASN A 168 -4.75 0.59 13.25
N ALA A 169 -5.81 -0.23 13.39
CA ALA A 169 -5.81 -1.36 14.32
C ALA A 169 -4.79 -2.44 13.93
N VAL A 170 -4.73 -2.83 12.65
CA VAL A 170 -3.76 -3.81 12.15
C VAL A 170 -2.32 -3.31 12.33
N GLN A 171 -2.08 -2.03 12.04
CA GLN A 171 -0.76 -1.41 12.22
C GLN A 171 -0.35 -1.40 13.70
N ALA A 172 -1.25 -0.98 14.60
CA ALA A 172 -0.98 -0.98 16.04
C ALA A 172 -0.70 -2.40 16.57
N ASN A 173 -1.48 -3.40 16.14
CA ASN A 173 -1.29 -4.80 16.51
C ASN A 173 0.07 -5.35 16.04
N THR A 174 0.47 -5.03 14.81
CA THR A 174 1.77 -5.45 14.27
C THR A 174 2.92 -4.85 15.06
N ILE A 175 2.84 -3.56 15.41
CA ILE A 175 3.87 -2.88 16.20
C ILE A 175 3.93 -3.46 17.62
N SER A 176 2.79 -3.66 18.27
CA SER A 176 2.76 -4.22 19.62
C SER A 176 3.30 -5.65 19.67
N GLY A 177 2.96 -6.49 18.68
CA GLY A 177 3.48 -7.85 18.60
C GLY A 177 4.99 -7.89 18.38
N ALA A 178 5.53 -7.02 17.52
CA ALA A 178 6.98 -6.93 17.31
C ALA A 178 7.73 -6.46 18.58
N VAL A 179 7.15 -5.53 19.34
CA VAL A 179 7.74 -5.04 20.60
C VAL A 179 7.67 -6.10 21.69
N GLU A 180 6.56 -6.83 21.78
CA GLU A 180 6.41 -7.96 22.70
C GLU A 180 7.44 -9.06 22.40
N GLU A 181 7.58 -9.45 21.13
CA GLU A 181 8.55 -10.48 20.72
C GLU A 181 10.00 -10.07 21.03
N ALA A 182 10.38 -8.83 20.67
CA ALA A 182 11.75 -8.34 20.81
C ALA A 182 12.14 -7.95 22.24
N PHE A 183 11.21 -7.37 23.01
CA PHE A 183 11.51 -6.76 24.31
C PHE A 183 10.72 -7.33 25.48
N GLN A 184 9.81 -8.29 25.23
CA GLN A 184 8.94 -8.91 26.25
C GLN A 184 8.11 -7.88 27.02
N ILE A 185 7.71 -6.79 26.34
CA ILE A 185 6.84 -5.75 26.88
C ILE A 185 5.39 -6.07 26.53
N ASP A 186 4.51 -6.03 27.53
CA ASP A 186 3.07 -6.25 27.35
C ASP A 186 2.49 -5.28 26.28
N PRO A 187 1.74 -5.80 25.29
CA PRO A 187 1.12 -5.01 24.22
C PRO A 187 0.33 -3.78 24.68
N ILE A 188 -0.26 -3.81 25.88
CA ILE A 188 -1.03 -2.68 26.43
C ILE A 188 -0.17 -1.43 26.57
N TRP A 189 1.08 -1.58 27.04
CA TRP A 189 1.99 -0.44 27.22
C TRP A 189 2.40 0.16 25.88
N THR A 190 2.71 -0.69 24.90
CA THR A 190 3.01 -0.24 23.54
C THR A 190 1.83 0.50 22.92
N GLY A 191 0.61 -0.04 23.06
CA GLY A 191 -0.62 0.60 22.60
C GLY A 191 -0.86 1.97 23.25
N LEU A 192 -0.65 2.09 24.57
CA LEU A 192 -0.83 3.34 25.30
C LEU A 192 0.15 4.43 24.82
N VAL A 193 1.42 4.06 24.61
CA VAL A 193 2.42 4.98 24.03
C VAL A 193 2.03 5.40 22.62
N LEU A 194 1.59 4.47 21.78
CA LEU A 194 1.16 4.76 20.42
C LEU A 194 -0.02 5.74 20.38
N VAL A 195 -1.04 5.54 21.23
CA VAL A 195 -2.21 6.44 21.31
C VAL A 195 -1.80 7.85 21.74
N ILE A 196 -0.92 7.98 22.73
CA ILE A 196 -0.44 9.30 23.19
C ILE A 196 0.31 10.02 22.07
N LEU A 197 1.28 9.35 21.44
CA LEU A 197 2.09 9.94 20.37
C LEU A 197 1.23 10.29 19.14
N ALA A 198 0.37 9.38 18.71
CA ALA A 198 -0.54 9.61 17.59
C ALA A 198 -1.50 10.77 17.90
N GLY A 199 -2.07 10.83 19.11
CA GLY A 199 -2.94 11.92 19.55
C GLY A 199 -2.26 13.29 19.46
N LEU A 200 -1.03 13.41 19.98
CA LEU A 200 -0.26 14.67 19.92
C LEU A 200 -0.02 15.17 18.49
N ILE A 201 0.15 14.26 17.54
CA ILE A 201 0.37 14.56 16.13
C ILE A 201 -0.96 14.91 15.44
N VAL A 202 -1.98 14.07 15.60
CA VAL A 202 -3.28 14.17 14.90
C VAL A 202 -4.06 15.40 15.37
N PHE A 203 -4.16 15.64 16.68
CA PHE A 203 -4.84 16.83 17.20
C PHE A 203 -4.12 18.14 16.86
N GLY A 204 -2.87 18.09 16.39
CA GLY A 204 -2.16 19.24 15.84
C GLY A 204 -2.55 19.61 14.40
N GLY A 205 -3.42 18.83 13.75
CA GLY A 205 -3.94 19.09 12.41
C GLY A 205 -2.98 18.71 11.26
N ILE A 206 -3.48 18.88 10.03
CA ILE A 206 -2.81 18.42 8.79
C ILE A 206 -1.38 18.96 8.64
N LYS A 207 -1.12 20.21 9.03
CA LYS A 207 0.23 20.80 8.95
C LYS A 207 1.24 20.08 9.85
N ARG A 208 0.83 19.67 11.06
CA ARG A 208 1.70 18.91 11.98
C ARG A 208 1.94 17.51 11.46
N ILE A 209 0.89 16.84 10.98
CA ILE A 209 0.97 15.51 10.36
C ILE A 209 1.99 15.53 9.22
N ALA A 210 1.87 16.48 8.30
CA ALA A 210 2.78 16.60 7.16
C ALA A 210 4.23 16.89 7.58
N SER A 211 4.44 17.76 8.58
CA SER A 211 5.79 18.07 9.09
C SER A 211 6.46 16.85 9.73
N VAL A 212 5.74 16.15 10.60
CA VAL A 212 6.26 14.97 11.30
C VAL A 212 6.52 13.82 10.32
N ALA A 213 5.57 13.53 9.44
CA ALA A 213 5.72 12.50 8.41
C ALA A 213 6.88 12.83 7.45
N GLY A 214 7.05 14.10 7.09
CA GLY A 214 8.14 14.57 6.22
C GLY A 214 9.54 14.31 6.77
N VAL A 215 9.68 14.12 8.09
CA VAL A 215 10.97 13.80 8.73
C VAL A 215 11.06 12.31 9.07
N ILE A 216 10.04 11.76 9.74
CA ILE A 216 10.08 10.39 10.24
C ILE A 216 10.18 9.39 9.09
N VAL A 217 9.39 9.57 8.03
CA VAL A 217 9.30 8.51 7.03
C VAL A 217 10.58 8.38 6.18
N PRO A 218 11.23 9.46 5.73
CA PRO A 218 12.54 9.35 5.08
C PRO A 218 13.60 8.71 5.97
N VAL A 219 13.65 9.06 7.27
CA VAL A 219 14.60 8.47 8.22
C VAL A 219 14.35 6.97 8.39
N MET A 220 13.09 6.58 8.57
CA MET A 220 12.67 5.17 8.66
C MET A 220 13.08 4.38 7.42
N ALA A 221 12.83 4.93 6.23
CA ALA A 221 13.19 4.28 4.97
C ALA A 221 14.71 4.09 4.84
N VAL A 222 15.52 5.08 5.22
CA VAL A 222 16.99 4.97 5.20
C VAL A 222 17.47 3.88 6.15
N ILE A 223 16.99 3.86 7.39
CA ILE A 223 17.37 2.83 8.38
C ILE A 223 17.02 1.44 7.85
N TYR A 224 15.81 1.27 7.31
CA TYR A 224 15.38 0.01 6.71
C TYR A 224 16.31 -0.44 5.57
N MET A 225 16.62 0.47 4.64
CA MET A 225 17.51 0.17 3.51
C MET A 225 18.92 -0.20 3.98
N LEU A 226 19.44 0.45 5.02
CA LEU A 226 20.76 0.12 5.58
C LEU A 226 20.79 -1.30 6.16
N VAL A 227 19.77 -1.69 6.93
CA VAL A 227 19.67 -3.05 7.49
C VAL A 227 19.52 -4.08 6.36
N ALA A 228 18.65 -3.83 5.38
CA ALA A 228 18.45 -4.72 4.24
C ALA A 228 19.76 -4.90 3.44
N PHE A 229 20.44 -3.81 3.12
CA PHE A 229 21.73 -3.88 2.41
C PHE A 229 22.81 -4.56 3.24
N TYR A 230 22.86 -4.33 4.55
CA TYR A 230 23.80 -5.03 5.43
C TYR A 230 23.58 -6.56 5.35
N VAL A 231 22.34 -7.03 5.45
CA VAL A 231 22.01 -8.46 5.32
C VAL A 231 22.39 -9.00 3.94
N VAL A 232 22.07 -8.27 2.87
CA VAL A 232 22.39 -8.68 1.49
C VAL A 232 23.91 -8.75 1.27
N PHE A 233 24.66 -7.74 1.69
CA PHE A 233 26.11 -7.67 1.48
C PHE A 233 26.88 -8.68 2.33
N THR A 234 26.40 -8.98 3.54
CA THR A 234 27.00 -10.03 4.39
C THR A 234 26.68 -11.45 3.91
N ASN A 235 25.65 -11.62 3.07
CA ASN A 235 25.21 -12.92 2.53
C ASN A 235 25.24 -12.98 0.99
N LEU A 236 26.18 -12.29 0.34
CA LEU A 236 26.27 -12.21 -1.12
C LEU A 236 26.30 -13.59 -1.80
N SER A 237 26.95 -14.58 -1.17
CA SER A 237 27.05 -15.95 -1.70
C SER A 237 25.71 -16.67 -1.74
N ALA A 238 24.74 -16.30 -0.90
CA ALA A 238 23.40 -16.90 -0.88
C ALA A 238 22.47 -16.32 -1.96
N ILE A 239 22.80 -15.17 -2.56
CA ILE A 239 21.93 -14.50 -3.53
C ILE A 239 21.56 -15.39 -4.72
N PRO A 240 22.50 -16.08 -5.39
CA PRO A 240 22.16 -16.96 -6.51
C PRO A 240 21.21 -18.09 -6.09
N GLU A 241 21.41 -18.66 -4.89
CA GLU A 241 20.55 -19.69 -4.34
C GLU A 241 19.14 -19.18 -4.05
N VAL A 242 19.02 -17.98 -3.46
CA VAL A 242 17.73 -17.32 -3.21
C VAL A 242 16.95 -17.10 -4.50
N PHE A 243 17.58 -16.54 -5.55
CA PHE A 243 16.91 -16.41 -6.84
C PHE A 243 16.55 -17.77 -7.43
N GLY A 244 17.44 -18.76 -7.33
CA GLY A 244 17.18 -20.14 -7.73
C GLY A 244 15.93 -20.72 -7.06
N MET A 245 15.80 -20.53 -5.74
CA MET A 245 14.61 -20.95 -4.98
C MET A 245 13.35 -20.19 -5.40
N ILE A 246 13.43 -18.87 -5.62
CA ILE A 246 12.27 -18.08 -6.05
C ILE A 246 11.75 -18.60 -7.39
N PHE A 247 12.61 -18.74 -8.40
CA PHE A 247 12.18 -19.16 -9.74
C PHE A 247 11.79 -20.65 -9.81
N SER A 248 12.49 -21.54 -9.10
CA SER A 248 12.16 -22.97 -9.12
C SER A 248 10.84 -23.27 -8.43
N ASN A 249 10.54 -22.59 -7.32
CA ASN A 249 9.28 -22.76 -6.60
C ASN A 249 8.13 -21.97 -7.22
N ALA A 250 8.39 -20.87 -7.95
CA ALA A 250 7.34 -20.01 -8.53
C ALA A 250 6.33 -20.75 -9.43
N PHE A 251 6.76 -21.84 -10.07
CA PHE A 251 5.92 -22.65 -10.97
C PHE A 251 5.57 -24.03 -10.41
N GLY A 252 5.86 -24.28 -9.12
CA GLY A 252 5.67 -25.58 -8.47
C GLY A 252 4.22 -25.90 -8.06
N GLY A 253 3.33 -24.91 -7.99
CA GLY A 253 1.94 -25.10 -7.57
C GLY A 253 1.08 -23.83 -7.63
N MET A 254 -0.21 -23.97 -7.29
CA MET A 254 -1.17 -22.85 -7.21
C MET A 254 -1.05 -22.08 -5.88
N ARG A 255 -0.45 -22.70 -4.85
CA ARG A 255 -0.34 -22.14 -3.49
C ARG A 255 0.52 -20.87 -3.48
N GLU A 256 1.60 -20.90 -4.24
CA GLU A 256 2.57 -19.83 -4.45
C GLU A 256 1.90 -18.62 -5.14
N VAL A 257 1.03 -18.88 -6.11
CA VAL A 257 0.27 -17.85 -6.86
C VAL A 257 -0.71 -17.13 -5.92
N PHE A 258 -1.51 -17.89 -5.17
CA PHE A 258 -2.49 -17.31 -4.24
C PHE A 258 -1.80 -16.56 -3.09
N ALA A 259 -0.74 -17.11 -2.52
CA ALA A 259 0.04 -16.45 -1.48
C ALA A 259 0.74 -15.18 -1.99
N GLY A 260 1.29 -15.22 -3.21
CA GLY A 260 1.90 -14.04 -3.84
C GLY A 260 0.87 -12.95 -4.16
N GLY A 261 -0.33 -13.32 -4.64
CA GLY A 261 -1.43 -12.38 -4.84
C GLY A 261 -1.93 -11.75 -3.54
N ALA A 262 -2.06 -12.54 -2.47
CA ALA A 262 -2.46 -12.05 -1.15
C ALA A 262 -1.37 -11.20 -0.46
N GLY A 263 -0.10 -11.54 -0.63
CA GLY A 263 1.01 -10.75 -0.09
C GLY A 263 1.26 -9.43 -0.84
N ALA A 264 0.83 -9.35 -2.10
CA ALA A 264 0.95 -8.13 -2.92
C ALA A 264 -0.21 -7.14 -2.75
N ALA A 265 -1.33 -7.59 -2.17
CA ALA A 265 -2.55 -6.82 -1.95
C ALA A 265 -2.53 -6.13 -0.58
#